data_AF-A0AAU2Z0D8-F1
#
_entry.id   AF-A0AAU2Z0D8-F1
#
_cell.length_a   1.000
_cell.length_b   1.000
_cell.length_c   1.000
_cell.angle_alpha   90.00
_cell.angle_beta   90.00
_cell.angle_gamma   90.00
#
_symmetry.space_group_name_H-M   'P 1'
#
loop_
_entity.id
_entity.type
_entity.pdbx_description
1 polymer ?
#
loop_
_entity_poly.entity_id
_entity_poly.type
_entity_poly.pdbx_seq_one_letter_code
_entity_poly.pdbx_strand_id
1 'polypeptide(L)'
;MATAGSKYVVQRLDGVRRANLAVVSRTIDRLRIASQTAISDETGLANGAAANLLAELRRIGLVEDTEIAGTGTRGRPRRAVRLASRFALAVGVEVSVEAVAISVRGTDGVELANSYARQERRPDSLPAAVLDVLAEYEKLLGTTGLPPLTASLVIALPGVVASPHLQVPPFGWTDVLIPDLIRTAPPTVRRLAFLNDGDAAVIAEAALRPKVECVAAIHGSDGIGGGVSLNGRLFSGAGGAAGQFGHVVVETSGRPCHCGNRGCLCQYISTTAFAEDLQEGATLSELGHRGYAADLATRARQGDSAVSERERRGYVRARRQPTDGERAGAAGRGVQLAGSTPRALDALVKASAAISSTGRSR
;
A
#
# COMPACT_ATOMS: atom_id res chain seq x y z
N MET A 1 -39.75 22.57 20.79
CA MET A 1 -38.89 22.92 19.63
C MET A 1 -37.43 23.26 19.97
N ALA A 2 -37.02 23.45 21.25
CA ALA A 2 -35.64 23.82 21.62
C ALA A 2 -34.61 22.66 21.71
N THR A 3 -35.03 21.39 21.55
CA THR A 3 -34.18 20.21 21.78
C THR A 3 -33.41 19.71 20.54
N ALA A 4 -33.86 20.07 19.33
CA ALA A 4 -33.19 19.65 18.09
C ALA A 4 -31.91 20.45 17.79
N GLY A 5 -31.88 21.75 18.12
CA GLY A 5 -30.73 22.63 17.89
C GLY A 5 -29.53 22.32 18.79
N SER A 6 -29.77 21.99 20.06
CA SER A 6 -28.70 21.63 21.01
C SER A 6 -27.99 20.33 20.63
N LYS A 7 -28.74 19.30 20.22
CA LYS A 7 -28.17 18.02 19.78
C LYS A 7 -27.33 18.15 18.50
N TYR A 8 -27.76 19.01 17.57
CA TYR A 8 -27.04 19.31 16.33
C TYR A 8 -25.74 20.10 16.58
N VAL A 9 -25.76 21.08 17.49
CA VAL A 9 -24.58 21.88 17.88
C VAL A 9 -23.56 21.01 18.63
N VAL A 10 -24.00 20.14 19.53
CA VAL A 10 -23.13 19.19 20.25
C VAL A 10 -22.49 18.18 19.27
N GLN A 11 -23.26 17.59 18.34
CA GLN A 11 -22.70 16.72 17.30
C GLN A 11 -21.68 17.44 16.39
N ARG A 12 -21.91 18.72 16.09
CA ARG A 12 -21.00 19.55 15.29
C ARG A 12 -19.73 19.88 16.07
N LEU A 13 -19.83 20.18 17.37
CA LEU A 13 -18.70 20.41 18.27
C LEU A 13 -17.86 19.14 18.47
N ASP A 14 -18.49 17.96 18.60
CA ASP A 14 -17.81 16.67 18.67
C ASP A 14 -17.07 16.35 17.36
N GLY A 15 -17.68 16.67 16.21
CA GLY A 15 -17.05 16.55 14.89
C GLY A 15 -15.82 17.44 14.73
N VAL A 16 -15.92 18.71 15.12
CA VAL A 16 -14.80 19.67 15.09
C VAL A 16 -13.69 19.25 16.05
N ARG A 17 -14.04 18.83 17.27
CA ARG A 17 -13.07 18.37 18.27
C ARG A 17 -12.33 17.12 17.79
N ARG A 18 -13.04 16.16 17.19
CA ARG A 18 -12.44 14.96 16.59
C ARG A 18 -11.52 15.30 15.41
N ALA A 19 -11.91 16.25 14.56
CA ALA A 19 -11.07 16.74 13.47
C ALA A 19 -9.79 17.39 14.01
N ASN A 20 -9.91 18.23 15.05
CA ASN A 20 -8.77 18.88 15.69
C ASN A 20 -7.82 17.88 16.37
N LEU A 21 -8.35 16.87 17.07
CA LEU A 21 -7.53 15.77 17.62
C LEU A 21 -6.76 15.05 16.51
N ALA A 22 -7.42 14.73 15.39
CA ALA A 22 -6.75 14.09 14.26
C ALA A 22 -5.67 14.97 13.59
N VAL A 23 -5.87 16.28 13.54
CA VAL A 23 -4.87 17.24 13.03
C VAL A 23 -3.68 17.35 13.99
N VAL A 24 -3.92 17.45 15.30
CA VAL A 24 -2.87 17.51 16.32
C VAL A 24 -2.07 16.19 16.34
N SER A 25 -2.72 15.03 16.36
CA SER A 25 -2.03 13.73 16.34
C SER A 25 -1.17 13.54 15.09
N ARG A 26 -1.68 13.88 13.90
CA ARG A 26 -0.89 13.83 12.65
C ARG A 26 0.29 14.80 12.66
N THR A 27 0.12 15.96 13.29
CA THR A 27 1.20 16.94 13.44
C THR A 27 2.31 16.41 14.35
N ILE A 28 1.95 15.80 15.48
CA ILE A 28 2.91 15.16 16.39
C ILE A 28 3.62 14.00 15.68
N ASP A 29 2.89 13.17 14.94
CA ASP A 29 3.47 12.07 14.17
C ASP A 29 4.52 12.55 13.17
N ARG A 30 4.17 13.57 12.37
CA ARG A 30 5.08 14.13 11.36
C ARG A 30 6.31 14.79 11.98
N LEU A 31 6.14 15.53 13.07
CA LEU A 31 7.25 16.19 13.77
C LEU A 31 8.08 15.21 14.63
N ARG A 32 7.54 14.03 14.93
CA ARG A 32 8.04 12.99 15.85
C ARG A 32 8.16 13.44 17.31
N ILE A 33 8.77 14.60 17.56
CA ILE A 33 8.86 15.27 18.86
C ILE A 33 8.48 16.74 18.65
N ALA A 34 7.47 17.23 19.38
CA ALA A 34 6.95 18.57 19.17
C ALA A 34 6.73 19.32 20.49
N SER A 35 7.01 20.62 20.51
CA SER A 35 6.54 21.50 21.58
C SER A 35 5.09 21.92 21.34
N GLN A 36 4.38 22.35 22.39
CA GLN A 36 3.02 22.88 22.23
C GLN A 36 2.97 24.09 21.28
N THR A 37 4.00 24.95 21.32
CA THR A 37 4.12 26.08 20.40
C THR A 37 4.25 25.62 18.96
N ALA A 38 5.15 24.66 18.68
CA ALA A 38 5.30 24.10 17.34
C ALA A 38 4.01 23.46 16.81
N ILE A 39 3.24 22.78 17.67
CA ILE A 39 1.94 22.23 17.31
C ILE A 39 0.94 23.35 16.97
N SER A 40 0.91 24.42 17.78
CA SER A 40 0.02 25.56 17.55
C SER A 40 0.34 26.26 16.23
N ASP A 41 1.62 26.52 15.98
CA ASP A 41 2.11 27.18 14.76
C ASP A 41 1.76 26.37 13.51
N GLU A 42 1.96 25.06 13.55
CA GLU A 42 1.76 24.16 12.42
C GLU A 42 0.27 23.84 12.15
N THR A 43 -0.57 23.84 13.19
CA THR A 43 -2.01 23.53 13.07
C THR A 43 -2.88 24.78 12.92
N GLY A 44 -2.35 25.98 13.20
CA GLY A 44 -3.11 27.23 13.28
C GLY A 44 -4.05 27.31 14.49
N LEU A 45 -3.97 26.36 15.44
CA LEU A 45 -4.79 26.36 16.64
C LEU A 45 -4.24 27.34 17.68
N ALA A 46 -5.13 28.01 18.42
CA ALA A 46 -4.72 28.83 19.55
C ALA A 46 -4.00 27.99 20.63
N ASN A 47 -2.97 28.54 21.28
CA ASN A 47 -2.16 27.83 22.27
C ASN A 47 -2.98 27.12 23.37
N GLY A 48 -4.03 27.77 23.88
CA GLY A 48 -4.93 27.16 24.87
C GLY A 48 -5.72 25.96 24.33
N ALA A 49 -6.14 26.02 23.06
CA ALA A 49 -6.82 24.91 22.40
C ALA A 49 -5.87 23.71 22.18
N ALA A 50 -4.65 23.98 21.71
CA ALA A 50 -3.61 22.96 21.58
C ALA A 50 -3.27 22.31 22.94
N ALA A 51 -3.17 23.10 24.02
CA ALA A 51 -2.95 22.59 25.37
C ALA A 51 -4.06 21.63 25.83
N ASN A 52 -5.32 22.02 25.61
CA ASN A 52 -6.48 21.20 25.99
C ASN A 52 -6.53 19.88 25.21
N LEU A 53 -6.27 19.92 23.90
CA LEU A 53 -6.21 18.71 23.06
C LEU A 53 -5.05 17.80 23.49
N LEU A 54 -3.87 18.37 23.80
CA LEU A 54 -2.74 17.61 24.32
C LEU A 54 -3.02 16.98 25.69
N ALA A 55 -3.69 17.69 26.59
CA ALA A 55 -4.10 17.14 27.88
C ALA A 55 -5.04 15.94 27.69
N GLU A 56 -5.96 16.01 26.72
CA GLU A 56 -6.84 14.91 26.37
C GLU A 56 -6.06 13.71 25.78
N LEU A 57 -5.13 13.97 24.85
CA LEU A 57 -4.27 12.93 24.25
C LEU A 57 -3.38 12.24 25.31
N ARG A 58 -2.87 12.99 26.29
CA ARG A 58 -2.14 12.43 27.44
C ARG A 58 -3.04 11.58 28.33
N ARG A 59 -4.26 12.04 28.61
CA ARG A 59 -5.23 11.32 29.45
C ARG A 59 -5.58 9.95 28.86
N ILE A 60 -5.68 9.84 27.53
CA ILE A 60 -5.89 8.56 26.85
C ILE A 60 -4.59 7.78 26.59
N GLY A 61 -3.44 8.33 26.98
CA GLY A 61 -2.14 7.70 26.82
C GLY A 61 -1.61 7.64 25.38
N LEU A 62 -2.17 8.40 24.44
CA LEU A 62 -1.72 8.44 23.03
C LEU A 62 -0.47 9.31 22.87
N VAL A 63 -0.21 10.20 23.82
CA VAL A 63 0.92 11.12 23.82
C VAL A 63 1.60 11.07 25.18
N GLU A 64 2.93 11.13 25.19
CA GLU A 64 3.73 11.22 26.41
C GLU A 64 4.72 12.39 26.36
N ASP A 65 5.06 12.90 27.54
CA ASP A 65 5.98 14.02 27.70
C ASP A 65 7.41 13.58 27.42
N THR A 66 8.15 14.45 26.76
CA THR A 66 9.57 14.30 26.47
C THR A 66 10.26 15.67 26.51
N GLU A 67 11.56 15.70 26.25
CA GLU A 67 12.33 16.94 26.23
C GLU A 67 13.04 17.11 24.88
N ILE A 68 13.06 18.35 24.38
CA ILE A 68 13.90 18.72 23.23
C ILE A 68 15.16 19.38 23.78
N ALA A 69 16.33 18.89 23.34
CA ALA A 69 17.60 19.50 23.66
C ALA A 69 17.62 20.97 23.20
N GLY A 70 18.03 21.88 24.09
CA GLY A 70 18.17 23.28 23.74
C GLY A 70 19.21 23.46 22.62
N THR A 71 18.94 24.32 21.64
CA THR A 71 19.95 24.74 20.67
C THR A 71 20.99 25.61 21.38
N GLY A 72 22.11 25.02 21.79
CA GLY A 72 23.26 25.71 22.39
C GLY A 72 23.69 25.19 23.77
N THR A 73 24.89 25.58 24.21
CA THR A 73 25.57 25.13 25.45
C THR A 73 24.88 25.56 26.77
N ARG A 74 23.82 26.38 26.72
CA ARG A 74 23.13 26.93 27.92
C ARG A 74 21.60 26.98 27.80
N GLY A 75 20.97 26.21 26.91
CA GLY A 75 19.51 26.17 26.81
C GLY A 75 18.89 25.10 27.72
N ARG A 76 18.10 25.49 28.72
CA ARG A 76 17.29 24.55 29.52
C ARG A 76 16.44 23.68 28.57
N PRO A 77 16.41 22.35 28.75
CA PRO A 77 15.55 21.47 27.95
C PRO A 77 14.11 21.98 27.91
N ARG A 78 13.52 22.00 26.72
CA ARG A 78 12.13 22.47 26.54
C ARG A 78 11.19 21.27 26.63
N ARG A 79 10.08 21.44 27.36
CA ARG A 79 9.00 20.45 27.38
C ARG A 79 8.46 20.22 25.98
N ALA A 80 8.34 18.95 25.63
CA ALA A 80 7.84 18.49 24.36
C ALA A 80 6.96 17.26 24.57
N VAL A 81 6.37 16.81 23.48
CA VAL A 81 5.53 15.63 23.45
C VAL A 81 5.86 14.78 22.23
N ARG A 82 5.62 13.47 22.35
CA ARG A 82 5.68 12.52 21.24
C ARG A 82 4.53 11.52 21.34
N LEU A 83 4.25 10.81 20.25
CA LEU A 83 3.32 9.68 20.30
C LEU A 83 3.88 8.60 21.24
N ALA A 84 2.99 8.02 22.04
CA ALA A 84 3.34 7.02 23.02
C ALA A 84 3.26 5.62 22.41
N SER A 85 4.27 4.79 22.63
CA SER A 85 4.29 3.39 22.18
C SER A 85 3.53 2.48 23.15
N ARG A 86 2.27 2.85 23.45
CA ARG A 86 1.43 2.18 24.47
C ARG A 86 0.30 1.34 23.88
N PHE A 87 0.12 1.41 22.58
CA PHE A 87 -0.94 0.72 21.89
C PHE A 87 -0.48 0.23 20.52
N ALA A 88 -1.08 -0.88 20.08
CA ALA A 88 -1.03 -1.30 18.69
C ALA A 88 -2.10 -0.51 17.88
N LEU A 89 -1.71 0.06 16.75
CA LEU A 89 -2.56 0.94 15.93
C LEU A 89 -2.95 0.29 14.61
N ALA A 90 -1.95 -0.16 13.85
CA ALA A 90 -2.11 -0.48 12.45
C ALA A 90 -1.56 -1.87 12.15
N VAL A 91 -2.34 -2.62 11.39
CA VAL A 91 -1.88 -3.86 10.78
C VAL A 91 -2.07 -3.77 9.28
N GLY A 92 -0.94 -3.82 8.57
CA GLY A 92 -0.91 -4.05 7.15
C GLY A 92 -0.79 -5.53 6.90
N VAL A 93 -1.75 -6.10 6.20
CA VAL A 93 -1.66 -7.46 5.68
C VAL A 93 -1.45 -7.34 4.18
N GLU A 94 -0.41 -7.96 3.66
CA GLU A 94 -0.27 -8.19 2.23
C GLU A 94 -0.55 -9.67 1.97
N VAL A 95 -1.63 -9.95 1.25
CA VAL A 95 -1.88 -11.27 0.68
C VAL A 95 -1.43 -11.18 -0.77
N SER A 96 -0.36 -11.87 -1.14
CA SER A 96 0.08 -11.98 -2.54
C SER A 96 -0.27 -13.37 -3.07
N VAL A 97 0.13 -13.70 -4.31
CA VAL A 97 0.01 -15.08 -4.83
C VAL A 97 0.96 -16.03 -4.10
N GLU A 98 2.10 -15.55 -3.59
CA GLU A 98 3.17 -16.42 -3.07
C GLU A 98 3.29 -16.41 -1.54
N ALA A 99 2.78 -15.38 -0.88
CA ALA A 99 3.02 -15.16 0.54
C ALA A 99 1.95 -14.30 1.20
N VAL A 100 1.83 -14.45 2.52
CA VAL A 100 1.10 -13.55 3.40
C VAL A 100 2.11 -12.87 4.32
N ALA A 101 2.07 -11.54 4.36
CA ALA A 101 2.85 -10.73 5.29
C ALA A 101 1.91 -9.96 6.22
N ILE A 102 2.20 -9.95 7.52
CA ILE A 102 1.44 -9.24 8.54
C ILE A 102 2.42 -8.41 9.36
N SER A 103 2.16 -7.11 9.51
CA SER A 103 2.98 -6.20 10.33
C SER A 103 2.11 -5.50 11.36
N VAL A 104 2.41 -5.64 12.65
CA VAL A 104 1.75 -4.94 13.75
C VAL A 104 2.60 -3.74 14.17
N ARG A 105 2.01 -2.55 14.16
CA ARG A 105 2.72 -1.30 14.48
C ARG A 105 2.15 -0.56 15.68
N GLY A 106 3.04 0.10 16.40
CA GLY A 106 2.72 1.06 17.45
C GLY A 106 2.09 2.33 16.88
N THR A 107 1.53 3.17 17.76
CA THR A 107 0.94 4.45 17.33
C THR A 107 1.95 5.43 16.75
N ASP A 108 3.24 5.26 17.08
CA ASP A 108 4.39 5.97 16.56
C ASP A 108 4.87 5.45 15.18
N GLY A 109 4.25 4.38 14.67
CA GLY A 109 4.59 3.72 13.41
C GLY A 109 5.74 2.72 13.52
N VAL A 110 6.31 2.53 14.71
CA VAL A 110 7.36 1.52 14.97
C VAL A 110 6.74 0.13 14.82
N GLU A 111 7.45 -0.77 14.14
CA GLU A 111 7.02 -2.17 14.05
C GLU A 111 7.24 -2.88 15.39
N LEU A 112 6.16 -3.47 15.91
CA LEU A 112 6.14 -4.20 17.17
C LEU A 112 6.31 -5.70 16.96
N ALA A 113 5.70 -6.22 15.89
CA ALA A 113 5.78 -7.61 15.49
C ALA A 113 5.52 -7.72 13.98
N ASN A 114 6.09 -8.74 13.34
CA ASN A 114 5.78 -9.10 11.97
C ASN A 114 5.74 -10.62 11.80
N SER A 115 5.08 -11.07 10.75
CA SER A 115 5.03 -12.45 10.30
C SER A 115 5.06 -12.46 8.77
N TYR A 116 5.77 -13.43 8.23
CA TYR A 116 5.87 -13.67 6.80
C TYR A 116 5.80 -15.17 6.58
N ALA A 117 4.80 -15.62 5.82
CA ALA A 117 4.60 -17.01 5.50
C ALA A 117 4.45 -17.18 3.99
N ARG A 118 5.22 -18.12 3.41
CA ARG A 118 5.01 -18.52 2.02
C ARG A 118 3.72 -19.34 1.94
N GLN A 119 2.89 -19.07 0.94
CA GLN A 119 1.69 -19.84 0.66
C GLN A 119 2.07 -21.11 -0.09
N GLU A 120 2.24 -22.21 0.66
CA GLU A 120 2.47 -23.55 0.08
C GLU A 120 1.23 -24.09 -0.62
N ARG A 121 0.05 -23.63 -0.19
CA ARG A 121 -1.24 -23.95 -0.79
C ARG A 121 -2.01 -22.67 -1.01
N ARG A 122 -2.69 -22.62 -2.15
CA ARG A 122 -3.68 -21.58 -2.44
C ARG A 122 -4.86 -21.77 -1.47
N PRO A 123 -5.34 -20.71 -0.81
CA PRO A 123 -6.53 -20.81 0.02
C PRO A 123 -7.73 -21.25 -0.82
N ASP A 124 -8.67 -21.97 -0.20
CA ASP A 124 -9.85 -22.48 -0.90
C ASP A 124 -10.79 -21.34 -1.35
N SER A 125 -10.84 -20.25 -0.58
CA SER A 125 -11.71 -19.11 -0.82
C SER A 125 -11.15 -17.83 -0.18
N LEU A 126 -11.61 -16.66 -0.64
CA LEU A 126 -11.24 -15.39 -0.02
C LEU A 126 -11.65 -15.31 1.47
N PRO A 127 -12.87 -15.71 1.87
CA PRO A 127 -13.22 -15.75 3.29
C PRO A 127 -12.27 -16.62 4.13
N ALA A 128 -11.87 -17.79 3.62
CA ALA A 128 -10.90 -18.64 4.31
C ALA A 128 -9.54 -17.93 4.47
N ALA A 129 -9.03 -17.33 3.39
CA ALA A 129 -7.78 -16.56 3.44
C ALA A 129 -7.84 -15.39 4.44
N VAL A 130 -8.98 -14.68 4.50
CA VAL A 130 -9.19 -13.59 5.48
C VAL A 130 -9.25 -14.14 6.90
N LEU A 131 -9.89 -15.28 7.14
CA LEU A 131 -9.91 -15.92 8.46
C LEU A 131 -8.51 -16.33 8.94
N ASP A 132 -7.70 -16.92 8.06
CA ASP A 132 -6.32 -17.32 8.38
C ASP A 132 -5.46 -16.09 8.74
N VAL A 133 -5.61 -15.01 7.97
CA VAL A 133 -4.98 -13.72 8.25
C VAL A 133 -5.41 -13.16 9.61
N LEU A 134 -6.72 -13.20 9.91
CA LEU A 134 -7.26 -12.69 11.17
C LEU A 134 -6.72 -13.48 12.37
N ALA A 135 -6.62 -14.82 12.24
CA ALA A 135 -6.08 -15.67 13.30
C ALA A 135 -4.59 -15.41 13.56
N GLU A 136 -3.77 -15.31 12.52
CA GLU A 136 -2.35 -14.99 12.66
C GLU A 136 -2.14 -13.56 13.19
N TYR A 137 -3.00 -12.62 12.81
CA TYR A 137 -3.03 -11.27 13.41
C TYR A 137 -3.26 -11.32 14.93
N GLU A 138 -4.27 -12.04 15.42
CA GLU A 138 -4.56 -12.10 16.86
C GLU A 138 -3.40 -12.70 17.65
N LYS A 139 -2.75 -13.72 17.09
CA LYS A 139 -1.53 -14.31 17.65
C LYS A 139 -0.39 -13.29 17.72
N LEU A 140 -0.12 -12.57 16.64
CA LEU A 140 0.92 -11.54 16.61
C LEU A 140 0.63 -10.41 17.59
N LEU A 141 -0.61 -9.93 17.63
CA LEU A 141 -1.03 -8.89 18.58
C LEU A 141 -0.75 -9.35 20.02
N GLY A 142 -1.08 -10.60 20.34
CA GLY A 142 -0.81 -11.21 21.64
C GLY A 142 0.67 -11.16 22.04
N THR A 143 1.60 -11.33 21.09
CA THR A 143 3.05 -11.24 21.37
C THR A 143 3.55 -9.84 21.72
N THR A 144 2.80 -8.79 21.36
CA THR A 144 3.20 -7.40 21.66
C THR A 144 2.97 -7.03 23.13
N GLY A 145 2.05 -7.71 23.81
CA GLY A 145 1.60 -7.32 25.15
C GLY A 145 0.88 -5.96 25.21
N LEU A 146 0.62 -5.31 24.07
CA LEU A 146 -0.01 -4.00 23.99
C LEU A 146 -1.48 -4.12 23.59
N PRO A 147 -2.38 -3.33 24.21
CA PRO A 147 -3.78 -3.30 23.81
C PRO A 147 -3.96 -2.62 22.44
N PRO A 148 -4.97 -3.02 21.65
CA PRO A 148 -5.33 -2.32 20.42
C PRO A 148 -6.02 -0.99 20.72
N LEU A 149 -5.50 0.15 20.25
CA LEU A 149 -6.15 1.47 20.41
C LEU A 149 -7.29 1.65 19.41
N THR A 150 -7.01 1.33 18.16
CA THR A 150 -7.88 1.56 17.01
C THR A 150 -7.77 0.45 16.00
N ALA A 151 -7.47 -0.79 16.39
CA ALA A 151 -7.13 -1.92 15.50
C ALA A 151 -7.95 -1.90 14.22
N SER A 152 -7.36 -1.22 13.24
CA SER A 152 -7.88 -1.03 11.91
C SER A 152 -6.99 -1.93 11.11
N LEU A 153 -7.53 -3.08 10.78
CA LEU A 153 -6.84 -4.05 9.95
C LEU A 153 -7.10 -3.64 8.51
N VAL A 154 -6.02 -3.44 7.76
CA VAL A 154 -6.08 -3.21 6.32
C VAL A 154 -5.49 -4.43 5.65
N ILE A 155 -6.30 -5.12 4.86
CA ILE A 155 -5.84 -6.23 4.02
C ILE A 155 -5.65 -5.70 2.61
N ALA A 156 -4.42 -5.70 2.15
CA ALA A 156 -4.01 -5.45 0.78
C ALA A 156 -3.91 -6.79 0.04
N LEU A 157 -4.50 -6.86 -1.15
CA LEU A 157 -4.56 -8.08 -1.94
C LEU A 157 -4.53 -7.77 -3.44
N PRO A 158 -4.08 -8.74 -4.28
CA PRO A 158 -4.16 -8.59 -5.72
C PRO A 158 -5.61 -8.54 -6.15
N GLY A 159 -5.90 -7.74 -7.19
CA GLY A 159 -7.22 -7.64 -7.78
C GLY A 159 -7.91 -6.31 -7.52
N VAL A 160 -9.24 -6.30 -7.64
CA VAL A 160 -10.04 -5.07 -7.68
C VAL A 160 -10.89 -4.97 -6.42
N VAL A 161 -10.73 -3.86 -5.70
CA VAL A 161 -11.55 -3.54 -4.52
C VAL A 161 -12.52 -2.42 -4.90
N ALA A 162 -13.75 -2.82 -5.20
CA ALA A 162 -14.82 -1.96 -5.71
C ALA A 162 -16.01 -1.99 -4.75
N SER A 163 -15.87 -1.31 -3.60
CA SER A 163 -16.86 -1.39 -2.50
C SER A 163 -18.31 -1.26 -3.00
N PRO A 164 -19.22 -2.20 -2.65
CA PRO A 164 -19.05 -3.24 -1.62
C PRO A 164 -18.43 -4.56 -2.11
N HIS A 165 -18.02 -4.66 -3.36
CA HIS A 165 -17.53 -5.89 -3.99
C HIS A 165 -16.00 -5.96 -4.01
N LEU A 166 -15.50 -7.19 -4.00
CA LEU A 166 -14.09 -7.50 -4.06
C LEU A 166 -13.87 -8.67 -5.02
N GLN A 167 -12.85 -8.53 -5.87
CA GLN A 167 -12.47 -9.55 -6.83
C GLN A 167 -10.97 -9.82 -6.73
N VAL A 168 -10.59 -11.10 -6.70
CA VAL A 168 -9.20 -11.56 -6.77
C VAL A 168 -9.04 -12.53 -7.94
N PRO A 169 -8.92 -12.01 -9.18
CA PRO A 169 -8.87 -12.84 -10.37
C PRO A 169 -7.76 -13.91 -10.40
N PRO A 170 -6.53 -13.68 -9.91
CA PRO A 170 -5.50 -14.73 -9.82
C PRO A 170 -5.97 -15.94 -9.00
N PHE A 171 -6.84 -15.71 -8.02
CA PHE A 171 -7.45 -16.76 -7.21
C PHE A 171 -8.85 -17.18 -7.67
N GLY A 172 -9.33 -16.68 -8.82
CA GLY A 172 -10.66 -17.01 -9.33
C GLY A 172 -11.80 -16.61 -8.39
N TRP A 173 -11.52 -15.79 -7.37
CA TRP A 173 -12.51 -15.33 -6.41
C TRP A 173 -13.20 -14.11 -7.01
N THR A 174 -14.40 -14.34 -7.51
CA THR A 174 -15.23 -13.31 -8.14
C THR A 174 -16.37 -12.95 -7.21
N ASP A 175 -16.65 -11.64 -7.13
CA ASP A 175 -17.87 -11.09 -6.52
C ASP A 175 -18.05 -11.38 -5.01
N VAL A 176 -16.98 -11.19 -4.23
CA VAL A 176 -17.05 -11.35 -2.77
C VAL A 176 -17.53 -10.05 -2.13
N LEU A 177 -18.54 -10.14 -1.26
CA LEU A 177 -19.06 -8.99 -0.53
C LEU A 177 -18.18 -8.64 0.67
N ILE A 178 -17.61 -7.44 0.65
CA ILE A 178 -16.82 -6.89 1.76
C ILE A 178 -17.58 -6.92 3.09
N PRO A 179 -18.90 -6.58 3.15
CA PRO A 179 -19.65 -6.68 4.41
C PRO A 179 -19.64 -8.08 5.03
N ASP A 180 -19.57 -9.13 4.21
CA ASP A 180 -19.57 -10.51 4.70
C ASP A 180 -18.24 -10.84 5.36
N LEU A 181 -17.13 -10.37 4.78
CA LEU A 181 -15.79 -10.49 5.36
C LEU A 181 -15.65 -9.65 6.63
N ILE A 182 -16.24 -8.45 6.68
CA ILE A 182 -16.21 -7.61 7.88
C ILE A 182 -16.92 -8.29 9.05
N ARG A 183 -17.99 -9.06 8.79
CA ARG A 183 -18.71 -9.78 9.85
C ARG A 183 -17.90 -10.91 10.48
N THR A 184 -16.85 -11.40 9.83
CA THR A 184 -15.96 -12.42 10.39
C THR A 184 -14.84 -11.83 11.25
N ALA A 185 -14.70 -10.51 11.31
CA ALA A 185 -13.66 -9.85 12.09
C ALA A 185 -13.86 -10.09 13.59
N PRO A 186 -12.81 -10.46 14.34
CA PRO A 186 -12.90 -10.65 15.78
C PRO A 186 -13.11 -9.31 16.50
N PRO A 187 -13.58 -9.30 17.77
CA PRO A 187 -13.82 -8.07 18.54
C PRO A 187 -12.58 -7.18 18.71
N THR A 188 -11.40 -7.77 18.57
CA THR A 188 -10.10 -7.08 18.57
C THR A 188 -9.94 -6.17 17.35
N VAL A 189 -10.59 -6.46 16.22
CA VAL A 189 -10.60 -5.64 15.00
C VAL A 189 -11.84 -4.74 14.97
N ARG A 190 -11.65 -3.45 15.23
CA ARG A 190 -12.76 -2.48 15.21
C ARG A 190 -13.15 -2.05 13.80
N ARG A 191 -12.20 -2.09 12.86
CA ARG A 191 -12.41 -1.73 11.46
C ARG A 191 -11.60 -2.67 10.60
N LEU A 192 -12.25 -3.33 9.67
CA LEU A 192 -11.60 -4.10 8.62
C LEU A 192 -11.82 -3.36 7.30
N ALA A 193 -10.72 -3.07 6.61
CA ALA A 193 -10.73 -2.45 5.30
C ALA A 193 -9.89 -3.29 4.33
N PHE A 194 -10.23 -3.17 3.05
CA PHE A 194 -9.55 -3.86 1.97
C PHE A 194 -8.97 -2.83 1.00
N LEU A 195 -7.80 -3.11 0.46
CA LEU A 195 -7.16 -2.32 -0.58
C LEU A 195 -6.62 -3.23 -1.67
N ASN A 196 -6.50 -2.69 -2.89
CA ASN A 196 -5.61 -3.29 -3.86
C ASN A 196 -4.15 -3.13 -3.37
N ASP A 197 -3.31 -4.12 -3.65
CA ASP A 197 -1.87 -4.11 -3.35
C ASP A 197 -1.12 -2.90 -3.93
N GLY A 198 -1.44 -2.51 -5.16
CA GLY A 198 -0.91 -1.31 -5.82
C GLY A 198 -1.36 0.00 -5.17
N ASP A 199 -2.61 0.08 -4.73
CA ASP A 199 -3.12 1.22 -3.94
C ASP A 199 -2.37 1.34 -2.60
N ALA A 200 -2.16 0.21 -1.91
CA ALA A 200 -1.39 0.17 -0.67
C ALA A 200 0.06 0.60 -0.89
N ALA A 201 0.70 0.14 -1.98
CA ALA A 201 2.04 0.56 -2.36
C ALA A 201 2.13 2.07 -2.60
N VAL A 202 1.17 2.66 -3.32
CA VAL A 202 1.14 4.11 -3.53
C VAL A 202 0.94 4.90 -2.25
N ILE A 203 0.08 4.44 -1.34
CA ILE A 203 -0.11 5.09 -0.04
C ILE A 203 1.21 5.10 0.74
N ALA A 204 1.93 3.98 0.76
CA ALA A 204 3.23 3.87 1.41
C ALA A 204 4.27 4.81 0.76
N GLU A 205 4.39 4.79 -0.56
CA GLU A 205 5.34 5.62 -1.31
C GLU A 205 5.04 7.12 -1.20
N ALA A 206 3.76 7.51 -1.17
CA ALA A 206 3.33 8.89 -0.98
C ALA A 206 3.63 9.38 0.45
N ALA A 207 3.46 8.53 1.47
CA ALA A 207 3.78 8.87 2.86
C ALA A 207 5.28 9.18 3.05
N LEU A 208 6.16 8.50 2.30
CA LEU A 208 7.61 8.75 2.31
C LEU A 208 8.01 10.02 1.52
N ARG A 209 7.10 10.55 0.69
CA ARG A 209 7.36 11.70 -0.18
C ARG A 209 6.27 12.77 -0.04
N PRO A 210 6.10 13.38 1.14
CA PRO A 210 5.01 14.31 1.43
C PRO A 210 5.01 15.59 0.58
N LYS A 211 6.11 15.89 -0.12
CA LYS A 211 6.23 17.03 -1.05
C LYS A 211 5.85 16.69 -2.49
N VAL A 212 5.62 15.41 -2.79
CA VAL A 212 5.25 14.96 -4.13
C VAL A 212 3.73 14.87 -4.22
N GLU A 213 3.15 15.69 -5.09
CA GLU A 213 1.69 15.76 -5.23
C GLU A 213 1.11 14.58 -6.02
N CYS A 214 1.87 14.08 -7.00
CA CYS A 214 1.44 12.98 -7.87
C CYS A 214 2.43 11.83 -7.82
N VAL A 215 1.94 10.63 -7.47
CA VAL A 215 2.74 9.41 -7.39
C VAL A 215 2.03 8.32 -8.18
N ALA A 216 2.75 7.67 -9.09
CA ALA A 216 2.32 6.40 -9.66
C ALA A 216 3.35 5.34 -9.26
N ALA A 217 2.88 4.24 -8.67
CA ALA A 217 3.70 3.08 -8.41
C ALA A 217 3.28 1.98 -9.37
N ILE A 218 4.26 1.36 -10.03
CA ILE A 218 4.05 0.22 -10.93
C ILE A 218 4.99 -0.87 -10.46
N HIS A 219 4.45 -2.05 -10.21
CA HIS A 219 5.20 -3.22 -9.78
C HIS A 219 4.84 -4.41 -10.67
N GLY A 220 5.73 -5.38 -10.72
CA GLY A 220 5.48 -6.58 -11.48
C GLY A 220 6.26 -7.79 -10.98
N SER A 221 5.62 -8.94 -11.14
CA SER A 221 6.11 -10.27 -10.80
C SER A 221 5.35 -11.27 -11.68
N ASP A 222 4.45 -12.06 -11.10
CA ASP A 222 3.43 -12.90 -11.74
C ASP A 222 2.44 -12.11 -12.62
N GLY A 223 2.16 -10.86 -12.22
CA GLY A 223 1.37 -9.89 -12.97
C GLY A 223 2.06 -8.53 -13.08
N ILE A 224 1.29 -7.52 -13.51
CA ILE A 224 1.70 -6.11 -13.50
C ILE A 224 0.60 -5.32 -12.80
N GLY A 225 0.92 -4.78 -11.63
CA GLY A 225 0.01 -4.02 -10.78
C GLY A 225 0.52 -2.60 -10.55
N GLY A 226 -0.28 -1.82 -9.85
CA GLY A 226 0.11 -0.48 -9.45
C GLY A 226 -1.05 0.33 -8.93
N GLY A 227 -0.73 1.55 -8.54
CA GLY A 227 -1.69 2.52 -8.05
C GLY A 227 -1.32 3.92 -8.52
N VAL A 228 -2.22 4.87 -8.29
CA VAL A 228 -1.99 6.28 -8.57
C VAL A 228 -2.51 7.13 -7.40
N SER A 229 -1.72 8.13 -7.00
CA SER A 229 -2.13 9.20 -6.11
C SER A 229 -1.98 10.53 -6.84
N LEU A 230 -3.02 11.34 -6.79
CA LEU A 230 -3.08 12.68 -7.39
C LEU A 230 -3.42 13.69 -6.30
N ASN A 231 -2.65 14.77 -6.22
CA ASN A 231 -2.77 15.81 -5.20
C ASN A 231 -2.78 15.23 -3.76
N GLY A 232 -1.90 14.26 -3.50
CA GLY A 232 -1.78 13.59 -2.21
C GLY A 232 -2.98 12.70 -1.83
N ARG A 233 -3.85 12.37 -2.79
CA ARG A 233 -5.03 11.51 -2.58
C ARG A 233 -4.99 10.32 -3.53
N LEU A 234 -5.30 9.15 -3.01
CA LEU A 234 -5.45 7.95 -3.83
C LEU A 234 -6.48 8.19 -4.94
N PHE A 235 -6.10 7.85 -6.17
CA PHE A 235 -6.95 7.88 -7.34
C PHE A 235 -7.41 6.45 -7.63
N SER A 236 -8.57 6.07 -7.10
CA SER A 236 -9.14 4.73 -7.28
C SER A 236 -9.89 4.53 -8.60
N GLY A 237 -10.13 5.61 -9.37
CA GLY A 237 -10.87 5.56 -10.63
C GLY A 237 -12.34 5.17 -10.47
N ALA A 238 -13.05 5.06 -11.60
CA ALA A 238 -14.42 4.55 -11.61
C ALA A 238 -14.41 3.05 -11.23
N GLY A 239 -15.22 2.69 -10.23
CA GLY A 239 -15.34 1.30 -9.78
C GLY A 239 -14.10 0.73 -9.10
N GLY A 240 -13.16 1.54 -8.60
CA GLY A 240 -12.00 1.04 -7.84
C GLY A 240 -10.93 0.31 -8.66
N ALA A 241 -10.96 0.47 -10.00
CA ALA A 241 -10.09 -0.26 -10.92
C ALA A 241 -8.95 0.60 -11.53
N ALA A 242 -8.67 1.78 -10.98
CA ALA A 242 -7.47 2.51 -11.37
C ALA A 242 -6.19 1.72 -11.04
N GLY A 243 -5.10 2.01 -11.74
CA GLY A 243 -3.81 1.36 -11.48
C GLY A 243 -3.68 -0.07 -12.01
N GLN A 244 -4.70 -0.60 -12.69
CA GLN A 244 -4.67 -1.91 -13.38
C GLN A 244 -3.82 -1.87 -14.67
N PHE A 245 -2.57 -1.41 -14.56
CA PHE A 245 -1.64 -1.19 -15.68
C PHE A 245 -1.36 -2.46 -16.48
N GLY A 246 -1.37 -3.63 -15.83
CA GLY A 246 -1.18 -4.90 -16.49
C GLY A 246 -2.29 -5.26 -17.48
N HIS A 247 -3.48 -4.69 -17.33
CA HIS A 247 -4.64 -4.99 -18.16
C HIS A 247 -4.83 -4.04 -19.33
N VAL A 248 -3.92 -3.08 -19.53
CA VAL A 248 -3.85 -2.28 -20.75
C VAL A 248 -3.63 -3.20 -21.95
N VAL A 249 -4.55 -3.14 -22.93
CA VAL A 249 -4.44 -3.94 -24.16
C VAL A 249 -3.34 -3.37 -25.04
N VAL A 250 -2.32 -4.18 -25.31
CA VAL A 250 -1.19 -3.83 -26.18
C VAL A 250 -1.13 -4.65 -27.46
N GLU A 251 -1.95 -5.70 -27.56
CA GLU A 251 -2.08 -6.55 -28.74
C GLU A 251 -3.53 -7.00 -28.89
N THR A 252 -4.32 -6.36 -29.75
CA THR A 252 -5.77 -6.56 -29.83
C THR A 252 -6.20 -7.99 -30.14
N SER A 253 -5.37 -8.74 -30.87
CA SER A 253 -5.60 -10.17 -31.17
C SER A 253 -4.69 -11.09 -30.34
N GLY A 254 -4.29 -10.61 -29.17
CA GLY A 254 -3.26 -11.21 -28.34
C GLY A 254 -3.66 -12.45 -27.55
N ARG A 255 -2.81 -12.79 -26.58
CA ARG A 255 -3.00 -13.91 -25.64
C ARG A 255 -4.27 -13.68 -24.80
N PRO A 256 -5.04 -14.72 -24.46
CA PRO A 256 -6.15 -14.57 -23.52
C PRO A 256 -5.63 -14.10 -22.16
N CYS A 257 -6.39 -13.26 -21.47
CA CYS A 257 -6.08 -12.79 -20.12
C CYS A 257 -7.20 -13.19 -19.16
N HIS A 258 -6.85 -13.51 -17.90
CA HIS A 258 -7.80 -13.87 -16.86
C HIS A 258 -8.82 -12.76 -16.53
N CYS A 259 -8.58 -11.51 -16.94
CA CYS A 259 -9.55 -10.42 -16.81
C CYS A 259 -10.70 -10.48 -17.85
N GLY A 260 -10.65 -11.44 -18.78
CA GLY A 260 -11.62 -11.60 -19.88
C GLY A 260 -11.18 -10.95 -21.21
N ASN A 261 -10.24 -10.01 -21.17
CA ASN A 261 -9.69 -9.39 -22.38
C ASN A 261 -8.65 -10.27 -23.08
N ARG A 262 -8.16 -9.80 -24.24
CA ARG A 262 -7.02 -10.38 -24.97
C ARG A 262 -5.91 -9.35 -25.13
N GLY A 263 -4.68 -9.84 -25.07
CA GLY A 263 -3.43 -9.09 -25.24
C GLY A 263 -3.19 -7.97 -24.26
N CYS A 264 -3.59 -8.19 -23.01
CA CYS A 264 -3.17 -7.37 -21.88
C CYS A 264 -1.64 -7.36 -21.73
N LEU A 265 -1.07 -6.22 -21.33
CA LEU A 265 0.36 -6.02 -21.12
C LEU A 265 1.00 -7.12 -20.26
N CYS A 266 0.32 -7.53 -19.18
CA CYS A 266 0.82 -8.56 -18.26
C CYS A 266 1.11 -9.90 -18.96
N GLN A 267 0.38 -10.22 -20.05
CA GLN A 267 0.59 -11.46 -20.82
C GLN A 267 1.89 -11.48 -21.62
N TYR A 268 2.65 -10.39 -21.62
CA TYR A 268 3.89 -10.26 -22.38
C TYR A 268 5.09 -9.92 -21.51
N ILE A 269 4.90 -9.24 -20.38
CA ILE A 269 6.02 -8.74 -19.57
C ILE A 269 6.08 -9.30 -18.14
N SER A 270 5.12 -10.14 -17.73
CA SER A 270 5.20 -10.81 -16.42
C SER A 270 6.16 -11.99 -16.44
N THR A 271 6.61 -12.40 -15.26
CA THR A 271 7.44 -13.61 -15.05
C THR A 271 6.76 -14.88 -15.56
N THR A 272 5.43 -14.99 -15.42
CA THR A 272 4.64 -16.09 -16.02
C THR A 272 4.81 -16.10 -17.54
N ALA A 273 4.67 -14.95 -18.19
CA ALA A 273 4.87 -14.83 -19.63
C ALA A 273 6.32 -15.12 -20.04
N PHE A 274 7.32 -14.81 -19.19
CA PHE A 274 8.72 -15.16 -19.44
C PHE A 274 8.92 -16.67 -19.37
N ALA A 275 8.42 -17.31 -18.31
CA ALA A 275 8.55 -18.74 -18.10
C ALA A 275 7.84 -19.54 -19.21
N GLU A 276 6.67 -19.10 -19.67
CA GLU A 276 5.99 -19.72 -20.82
C GLU A 276 6.84 -19.63 -22.10
N ASP A 277 7.36 -18.44 -22.41
CA ASP A 277 8.09 -18.19 -23.66
C ASP A 277 9.47 -18.86 -23.69
N LEU A 278 10.11 -18.98 -22.53
CA LEU A 278 11.40 -19.65 -22.35
C LEU A 278 11.26 -21.14 -22.02
N GLN A 279 10.03 -21.64 -21.80
CA GLN A 279 9.74 -23.00 -21.36
C GLN A 279 10.37 -23.36 -20.00
N GLU A 280 10.42 -22.39 -19.10
CA GLU A 280 11.07 -22.45 -17.79
C GLU A 280 10.07 -22.55 -16.62
N GLY A 281 8.91 -23.18 -16.87
CA GLY A 281 7.86 -23.34 -15.85
C GLY A 281 8.33 -24.07 -14.58
N ALA A 282 9.23 -25.05 -14.73
CA ALA A 282 9.83 -25.75 -13.60
C ALA A 282 10.72 -24.84 -12.75
N THR A 283 11.55 -24.02 -13.40
CA THR A 283 12.42 -23.04 -12.73
C THR A 283 11.60 -21.96 -12.02
N LEU A 284 10.52 -21.48 -12.66
CA LEU A 284 9.59 -20.57 -12.02
C LEU A 284 8.95 -21.20 -10.78
N SER A 285 8.53 -22.46 -10.85
CA SER A 285 7.95 -23.18 -9.71
C SER A 285 8.94 -23.35 -8.55
N GLU A 286 10.22 -23.60 -8.86
CA GLU A 286 11.28 -23.77 -7.86
C GLU A 286 11.63 -22.44 -7.18
N LEU A 287 11.90 -21.40 -7.97
CA LEU A 287 12.37 -20.10 -7.48
C LEU A 287 11.24 -19.20 -6.97
N GLY A 288 9.99 -19.44 -7.38
CA GLY A 288 8.90 -18.48 -7.32
C GLY A 288 9.10 -17.30 -8.26
N HIS A 289 8.06 -16.48 -8.43
CA HIS A 289 8.04 -15.30 -9.29
C HIS A 289 9.14 -14.31 -8.93
N ARG A 290 9.36 -14.06 -7.63
CA ARG A 290 10.43 -13.16 -7.19
C ARG A 290 11.83 -13.68 -7.52
N GLY A 291 12.10 -14.94 -7.19
CA GLY A 291 13.39 -15.56 -7.46
C GLY A 291 13.68 -15.66 -8.96
N TYR A 292 12.65 -16.03 -9.74
CA TYR A 292 12.75 -16.12 -11.19
C TYR A 292 12.96 -14.75 -11.85
N ALA A 293 12.30 -13.68 -11.38
CA ALA A 293 12.59 -12.32 -11.85
C ALA A 293 14.05 -11.92 -11.61
N ALA A 294 14.60 -12.26 -10.45
CA ALA A 294 16.00 -11.98 -10.12
C ALA A 294 16.98 -12.81 -10.96
N ASP A 295 16.65 -14.08 -11.25
CA ASP A 295 17.38 -14.95 -12.16
C ASP A 295 17.42 -14.37 -13.57
N LEU A 296 16.25 -14.06 -14.15
CA LEU A 296 16.12 -13.43 -15.46
C LEU A 296 16.95 -12.14 -15.56
N ALA A 297 16.90 -11.28 -14.54
CA ALA A 297 17.67 -10.05 -14.51
C ALA A 297 19.19 -10.32 -14.50
N THR A 298 19.62 -11.36 -13.80
CA THR A 298 21.02 -11.78 -13.73
C THR A 298 21.50 -12.33 -15.05
N ARG A 299 20.73 -13.23 -15.67
CA ARG A 299 21.00 -13.80 -17.00
C ARG A 299 21.04 -12.72 -18.08
N ALA A 300 20.11 -11.76 -18.06
CA ALA A 300 20.12 -10.62 -18.96
C ALA A 300 21.41 -9.79 -18.84
N ARG A 301 21.87 -9.49 -17.61
CA ARG A 301 23.13 -8.77 -17.37
C ARG A 301 24.37 -9.56 -17.81
N GLN A 302 24.30 -10.89 -17.76
CA GLN A 302 25.35 -11.78 -18.23
C GLN A 302 25.30 -12.01 -19.75
N GLY A 303 24.35 -11.39 -20.46
CA GLY A 303 24.25 -11.48 -21.91
C GLY A 303 23.56 -12.75 -22.41
N ASP A 304 22.71 -13.39 -21.60
CA ASP A 304 21.86 -14.49 -22.07
C ASP A 304 21.00 -14.01 -23.25
N SER A 305 21.31 -14.56 -24.43
CA SER A 305 20.68 -14.17 -25.69
C SER A 305 19.19 -14.54 -25.74
N ALA A 306 18.77 -15.63 -25.10
CA ALA A 306 17.37 -16.05 -25.08
C ALA A 306 16.53 -15.08 -24.24
N VAL A 307 17.02 -14.71 -23.04
CA VAL A 307 16.37 -13.73 -22.17
C VAL A 307 16.34 -12.35 -22.85
N SER A 308 17.47 -11.91 -23.41
CA SER A 308 17.59 -10.60 -24.06
C SER A 308 16.69 -10.47 -25.29
N GLU A 309 16.63 -11.51 -26.13
CA GLU A 309 15.78 -11.50 -27.32
C GLU A 309 14.29 -11.58 -26.96
N ARG A 310 13.96 -12.32 -25.90
CA ARG A 310 12.59 -12.36 -25.39
C ARG A 310 12.17 -11.03 -24.78
N GLU A 311 13.04 -10.36 -24.02
CA GLU A 311 12.80 -9.01 -23.49
C GLU A 311 12.50 -8.03 -24.62
N ARG A 312 13.32 -8.00 -25.68
CA ARG A 312 13.06 -7.16 -26.87
C ARG A 312 11.71 -7.45 -27.53
N ARG A 313 11.36 -8.71 -27.72
CA ARG A 313 10.08 -9.11 -28.34
C ARG A 313 8.87 -8.68 -27.50
N GLY A 314 8.96 -8.79 -26.17
CA GLY A 314 7.94 -8.28 -25.25
C GLY A 314 7.73 -6.76 -25.39
N TYR A 315 8.81 -6.00 -25.46
CA TYR A 315 8.77 -4.54 -25.65
C TYR A 315 8.22 -4.10 -27.02
N VAL A 316 8.61 -4.78 -28.10
CA VAL A 316 8.13 -4.42 -29.46
C VAL A 316 6.64 -4.66 -29.59
N ARG A 317 6.12 -5.76 -29.02
CA ARG A 317 4.67 -6.02 -28.97
C ARG A 317 3.94 -4.99 -28.11
N ALA A 318 4.50 -4.61 -26.96
CA ALA A 318 3.93 -3.55 -26.12
C ALA A 318 3.88 -2.15 -26.78
N ARG A 319 4.71 -1.91 -27.82
CA ARG A 319 4.80 -0.62 -28.52
C ARG A 319 3.89 -0.49 -29.75
N ARG A 320 3.24 -1.56 -30.23
CA ARG A 320 2.30 -1.42 -31.35
C ARG A 320 1.07 -0.63 -30.88
N GLN A 321 1.05 0.66 -31.20
CA GLN A 321 -0.14 1.50 -31.05
C GLN A 321 -1.30 0.92 -31.89
N PRO A 322 -2.57 1.22 -31.52
CA PRO A 322 -3.71 0.88 -32.34
C PRO A 322 -3.49 1.41 -33.76
N THR A 323 -3.71 0.57 -34.75
CA THR A 323 -3.64 0.93 -36.17
C THR A 323 -4.49 2.17 -36.45
N ASP A 324 -3.94 3.09 -37.23
CA ASP A 324 -4.52 4.38 -37.60
C ASP A 324 -6.03 4.30 -37.91
N GLY A 325 -6.84 4.85 -37.01
CA GLY A 325 -8.30 4.92 -37.14
C GLY A 325 -9.00 5.75 -36.05
N GLU A 326 -8.43 5.83 -34.85
CA GLU A 326 -9.06 6.55 -33.71
C GLU A 326 -8.13 7.59 -33.09
N ARG A 327 -7.74 8.61 -33.88
CA ARG A 327 -7.14 9.83 -33.31
C ARG A 327 -8.23 10.75 -32.79
N ALA A 328 -8.67 10.55 -31.54
CA ALA A 328 -9.27 11.63 -30.75
C ALA A 328 -8.14 12.36 -30.01
N GLY A 329 -8.08 13.68 -30.22
CA GLY A 329 -6.93 14.53 -29.88
C GLY A 329 -6.60 14.57 -28.39
N ALA A 330 -5.39 14.13 -28.06
CA ALA A 330 -4.67 14.57 -26.87
C ALA A 330 -3.23 14.87 -27.31
N ALA A 331 -2.94 16.15 -27.56
CA ALA A 331 -1.59 16.64 -27.79
C ALA A 331 -0.81 16.66 -26.47
N GLY A 332 -0.44 15.47 -25.99
CA GLY A 332 0.58 15.31 -24.96
C GLY A 332 1.93 15.08 -25.63
N ARG A 333 2.91 15.95 -25.36
CA ARG A 333 4.30 15.77 -25.85
C ARG A 333 4.78 14.39 -25.44
N GLY A 334 5.05 13.54 -26.44
CA GLY A 334 5.48 12.17 -26.22
C GLY A 334 6.74 12.12 -25.37
N VAL A 335 6.70 11.36 -24.28
CA VAL A 335 7.91 10.98 -23.55
C VAL A 335 8.73 10.09 -24.46
N GLN A 336 9.81 10.66 -25.00
CA GLN A 336 10.80 9.95 -25.77
C GLN A 336 11.56 9.03 -24.82
N LEU A 337 11.16 7.76 -24.75
CA LEU A 337 11.94 6.70 -24.07
C LEU A 337 13.21 6.45 -24.88
N ALA A 338 14.23 7.27 -24.62
CA ALA A 338 15.55 7.16 -25.19
C ALA A 338 16.31 5.97 -24.60
N GLY A 339 16.73 5.05 -25.47
CA GLY A 339 18.03 4.36 -25.41
C GLY A 339 18.24 3.26 -24.35
N SER A 340 18.45 2.04 -24.87
CA SER A 340 19.15 0.88 -24.27
C SER A 340 18.45 0.03 -23.19
N THR A 341 18.39 -1.25 -23.54
CA THR A 341 17.80 -2.48 -22.96
C THR A 341 18.58 -3.08 -21.78
N PRO A 342 18.33 -2.63 -20.53
CA PRO A 342 18.12 -3.59 -19.42
C PRO A 342 17.13 -3.11 -18.32
N ARG A 343 16.29 -2.10 -18.60
CA ARG A 343 15.59 -1.33 -17.54
C ARG A 343 14.28 -1.93 -17.00
N ALA A 344 13.57 -2.83 -17.69
CA ALA A 344 12.33 -3.41 -17.14
C ALA A 344 12.60 -4.44 -16.05
N LEU A 345 13.51 -5.38 -16.28
CA LEU A 345 13.90 -6.37 -15.27
C LEU A 345 14.53 -5.68 -14.05
N ASP A 346 15.33 -4.64 -14.25
CA ASP A 346 15.88 -3.83 -13.17
C ASP A 346 14.79 -3.02 -12.44
N ALA A 347 13.72 -2.60 -13.12
CA ALA A 347 12.55 -1.96 -12.50
C ALA A 347 11.66 -2.98 -11.75
N LEU A 348 11.50 -4.20 -12.27
CA LEU A 348 10.79 -5.31 -11.60
C LEU A 348 11.54 -5.78 -10.35
N VAL A 349 12.87 -5.90 -10.43
CA VAL A 349 13.74 -6.22 -9.28
C VAL A 349 13.76 -5.07 -8.28
N LYS A 350 13.81 -3.80 -8.71
CA LYS A 350 13.71 -2.64 -7.79
C LYS A 350 12.34 -2.50 -7.15
N ALA A 351 11.26 -2.74 -7.88
CA ALA A 351 9.89 -2.76 -7.34
C ALA A 351 9.70 -3.91 -6.34
N SER A 352 10.27 -5.09 -6.62
CA SER A 352 10.28 -6.22 -5.70
C SER A 352 11.20 -6.01 -4.49
N ALA A 353 12.33 -5.33 -4.65
CA ALA A 353 13.28 -5.03 -3.57
C ALA A 353 12.78 -3.92 -2.64
N ALA A 354 12.03 -2.94 -3.15
CA ALA A 354 11.46 -1.83 -2.35
C ALA A 354 10.49 -2.32 -1.26
N ILE A 355 9.79 -3.44 -1.51
CA ILE A 355 8.89 -4.09 -0.54
C ILE A 355 9.69 -4.76 0.61
N SER A 356 10.97 -5.08 0.41
CA SER A 356 11.83 -5.66 1.47
C SER A 356 12.86 -4.69 2.06
N SER A 357 13.12 -3.53 1.45
CA SER A 357 14.22 -2.65 1.84
C SER A 357 13.86 -1.55 2.84
N THR A 358 12.64 -1.47 3.36
CA THR A 358 12.35 -0.65 4.57
C THR A 358 12.83 -1.31 5.87
N GLY A 359 13.47 -2.47 5.78
CA GLY A 359 14.18 -3.13 6.88
C GLY A 359 15.70 -3.25 6.63
N ARG A 360 16.44 -2.13 6.56
CA ARG A 360 17.88 -2.06 6.94
C ARG A 360 18.46 -0.64 6.83
N SER A 361 18.95 -0.13 7.98
CA SER A 361 19.89 1.01 8.19
C SER A 361 19.57 2.34 7.48
N ARG A 362 19.27 3.44 8.18
CA ARG A 362 20.02 4.10 9.25
C ARG A 362 19.10 4.90 10.17
#